data_AF-A0A0F9V1Y3-F1
#
_entry.id   AF-A0A0F9V1Y3-F1
#
_cell.length_a   1.000
_cell.length_b   1.000
_cell.length_c   1.000
_cell.angle_alpha   90.00
_cell.angle_beta   90.00
_cell.angle_gamma   90.00
#
_symmetry.space_group_name_H-M   'P 1'
#
loop_
_entity.id
_entity.type
_entity.pdbx_description
1 polymer ?
#
loop_
_entity_poly.entity_id
_entity_poly.type
_entity_poly.pdbx_seq_one_letter_code
_entity_poly.pdbx_strand_id
1 'polypeptide(L)'
;MSLYNAQELRRYGGKKILIFSGTITASGNNRANTSYPIINVKQFKECTFFLRCSALVGTPGTFVVLVETKHPAGAFYETLATFATLTGTGQSKQDVAANLGENISLAWTLTTFTSATFTVYGIFKIM
;
A
#
# COMPACT_ATOMS: atom_id res chain seq x y z
N MET A 1 -5.92 -34.81 17.38
CA MET A 1 -5.00 -33.71 17.09
C MET A 1 -4.81 -33.68 15.58
N SER A 2 -5.60 -32.85 14.87
CA SER A 2 -5.56 -32.80 13.41
C SER A 2 -4.27 -32.10 12.97
N LEU A 3 -3.39 -32.84 12.30
CA LEU A 3 -2.23 -32.27 11.61
C LEU A 3 -2.78 -31.53 10.39
N TYR A 4 -3.05 -30.24 10.52
CA TYR A 4 -3.30 -29.38 9.37
C TYR A 4 -2.14 -29.56 8.39
N ASN A 5 -2.45 -29.92 7.15
CA ASN A 5 -1.45 -30.05 6.09
C ASN A 5 -0.76 -28.67 5.93
N ALA A 6 0.55 -28.63 5.71
CA ALA A 6 1.30 -27.39 5.51
C ALA A 6 0.70 -26.49 4.41
N GLN A 7 -0.06 -27.06 3.46
CA GLN A 7 -0.85 -26.29 2.49
C GLN A 7 -2.05 -25.54 3.10
N GLU A 8 -2.72 -26.09 4.10
CA GLU A 8 -3.82 -25.41 4.81
C GLU A 8 -3.27 -24.28 5.68
N LEU A 9 -2.17 -24.50 6.41
CA LEU A 9 -1.45 -23.45 7.14
C LEU A 9 -0.96 -22.31 6.23
N ARG A 10 -0.56 -22.60 5.00
CA ARG A 10 -0.22 -21.57 3.99
C ARG A 10 -1.43 -20.78 3.49
N ARG A 11 -2.67 -21.27 3.63
CA ARG A 11 -3.89 -20.46 3.41
C ARG A 11 -4.10 -19.43 4.54
N TYR A 12 -3.58 -19.70 5.74
CA TYR A 12 -3.53 -18.73 6.85
C TYR A 12 -2.29 -17.82 6.81
N GLY A 13 -1.22 -18.23 6.12
CA GLY A 13 -0.02 -17.43 5.88
C GLY A 13 -0.30 -16.33 4.84
N GLY A 14 -0.36 -15.07 5.28
CA GLY A 14 -0.74 -13.95 4.41
C GLY A 14 0.02 -13.87 3.08
N LYS A 15 -0.68 -13.56 2.00
CA LYS A 15 -0.13 -13.36 0.67
C LYS A 15 0.62 -12.02 0.62
N LYS A 16 1.93 -12.09 0.41
CA LYS A 16 2.76 -10.90 0.14
C LYS A 16 2.54 -10.43 -1.30
N ILE A 17 2.22 -9.15 -1.46
CA ILE A 17 2.08 -8.50 -2.76
C ILE A 17 2.87 -7.19 -2.77
N LEU A 18 3.68 -6.98 -3.82
CA LEU A 18 4.30 -5.69 -4.09
C LEU A 18 3.26 -4.76 -4.70
N ILE A 19 3.07 -3.58 -4.13
CA ILE A 19 2.09 -2.60 -4.61
C ILE A 19 2.77 -1.54 -5.47
N PHE A 20 3.91 -1.03 -5.02
CA PHE A 20 4.71 -0.07 -5.76
C PHE A 20 6.16 -0.16 -5.34
N SER A 21 7.09 0.02 -6.28
CA SER A 21 8.50 0.27 -5.98
C SER A 21 9.09 1.18 -7.05
N GLY A 22 9.67 2.30 -6.63
CA GLY A 22 10.33 3.20 -7.56
C GLY A 22 10.52 4.60 -7.03
N THR A 23 10.98 5.47 -7.93
CA THR A 23 11.16 6.89 -7.69
C THR A 23 10.04 7.67 -8.34
N ILE A 24 9.47 8.61 -7.60
CA ILE A 24 8.50 9.59 -8.06
C ILE A 24 9.13 10.98 -8.06
N THR A 25 8.66 11.86 -8.93
CA THR A 25 9.10 13.26 -9.01
C THR A 25 7.94 14.25 -8.83
N ALA A 26 6.73 13.75 -8.58
CA ALA A 26 5.54 14.53 -8.37
C ALA A 26 4.51 13.75 -7.52
N SER A 27 3.63 14.50 -6.86
CA SER A 27 2.42 13.96 -6.23
C SER A 27 1.53 13.27 -7.26
N GLY A 28 0.83 12.21 -6.85
CA GLY A 28 0.04 11.42 -7.79
C GLY A 28 -0.47 10.12 -7.19
N ASN A 29 -0.72 9.15 -8.06
CA ASN A 29 -1.18 7.81 -7.71
C ASN A 29 -0.69 6.78 -8.74
N ASN A 30 -0.81 5.49 -8.43
CA ASN A 30 -0.37 4.41 -9.32
C ASN A 30 -1.46 3.90 -10.29
N ARG A 31 -2.63 4.54 -10.37
CA ARG A 31 -3.80 3.98 -11.07
C ARG A 31 -3.61 3.83 -12.58
N ALA A 32 -2.82 4.71 -13.19
CA ALA A 32 -2.45 4.66 -14.61
C ALA A 32 -1.10 3.96 -14.87
N ASN A 33 -0.44 3.44 -13.83
CA ASN A 33 0.86 2.80 -13.95
C ASN A 33 0.69 1.34 -14.40
N THR A 34 1.22 1.00 -15.58
CA THR A 34 1.12 -0.35 -16.14
C THR A 34 2.03 -1.37 -15.45
N SER A 35 3.13 -0.92 -14.83
CA SER A 35 4.05 -1.77 -14.07
C SER A 35 3.55 -2.05 -12.66
N TYR A 36 2.73 -1.15 -12.12
CA TYR A 36 2.15 -1.23 -10.78
C TYR A 36 0.66 -0.90 -10.80
N PRO A 37 -0.16 -1.72 -11.49
CA PRO A 37 -1.58 -1.44 -11.66
C PRO A 37 -2.34 -1.61 -10.35
N ILE A 38 -3.60 -1.20 -10.37
CA ILE A 38 -4.57 -1.46 -9.29
C ILE A 38 -4.63 -2.96 -8.99
N ILE A 39 -4.60 -3.31 -7.71
CA ILE A 39 -4.55 -4.71 -7.27
C ILE A 39 -5.94 -5.14 -6.82
N ASN A 40 -6.48 -6.20 -7.43
CA ASN A 40 -7.71 -6.82 -6.95
C ASN A 40 -7.43 -7.74 -5.74
N VAL A 41 -8.12 -7.47 -4.64
CA VAL A 41 -7.92 -8.08 -3.33
C VAL A 41 -9.22 -8.62 -2.72
N LYS A 42 -10.30 -8.74 -3.50
CA LYS A 42 -11.64 -9.12 -2.99
C LYS A 42 -11.71 -10.39 -2.15
N GLN A 43 -10.76 -11.30 -2.35
CA GLN A 43 -10.64 -12.55 -1.60
C GLN A 43 -10.05 -12.39 -0.20
N PHE A 44 -9.56 -11.20 0.16
CA PHE A 44 -8.89 -10.92 1.43
C PHE A 44 -9.76 -10.03 2.32
N LYS A 45 -9.67 -10.24 3.63
CA LYS A 45 -10.40 -9.45 4.66
C LYS A 45 -9.52 -8.42 5.33
N GLU A 46 -8.27 -8.77 5.59
CA GLU A 46 -7.31 -7.94 6.31
C GLU A 46 -5.99 -7.81 5.54
N CYS A 47 -5.25 -6.75 5.82
CA CYS A 47 -3.94 -6.51 5.25
C CYS A 47 -3.07 -5.69 6.21
N THR A 48 -1.79 -6.05 6.31
CA THR A 48 -0.77 -5.13 6.82
C THR A 48 0.03 -4.55 5.66
N PHE A 49 -0.02 -3.24 5.51
CA PHE A 49 0.78 -2.50 4.55
C PHE A 49 2.09 -2.03 5.18
N PHE A 50 3.17 -2.12 4.43
CA PHE A 50 4.52 -1.72 4.83
C PHE A 50 5.07 -0.74 3.80
N LEU A 51 5.41 0.46 4.27
CA LEU A 51 6.09 1.50 3.51
C LEU A 51 7.56 1.55 3.92
N ARG A 52 8.45 1.59 2.94
CA ARG A 52 9.85 1.96 3.11
C ARG A 52 10.18 3.09 2.15
N CYS A 53 10.55 4.25 2.67
CA CYS A 53 11.10 5.36 1.92
C CYS A 53 12.63 5.35 2.07
N SER A 54 13.35 5.15 0.96
CA SER A 54 14.81 5.02 0.95
C SER A 54 15.53 6.29 0.53
N ALA A 55 14.84 7.23 -0.13
CA ALA A 55 15.41 8.52 -0.50
C ALA A 55 14.33 9.59 -0.58
N LEU A 56 14.65 10.80 -0.13
CA LEU A 56 13.90 12.03 -0.36
C LEU A 56 14.90 13.08 -0.85
N VAL A 57 14.57 13.78 -1.94
CA VAL A 57 15.46 14.76 -2.57
C VAL A 57 14.75 16.10 -2.68
N GLY A 58 15.51 17.18 -2.56
CA GLY A 58 15.01 18.56 -2.61
C GLY A 58 15.01 19.21 -1.24
N THR A 59 14.31 20.34 -1.13
CA THR A 59 14.16 21.06 0.14
C THR A 59 13.36 20.21 1.12
N PRO A 60 13.77 20.13 2.40
CA PRO A 60 13.01 19.42 3.43
C PRO A 60 11.54 19.81 3.45
N GLY A 61 10.68 18.80 3.53
CA GLY A 61 9.23 18.91 3.46
C GLY A 61 8.53 17.72 4.08
N THR A 62 7.37 17.41 3.53
CA THR A 62 6.58 16.24 3.90
C THR A 62 6.34 15.34 2.69
N PHE A 63 6.40 14.04 2.95
CA PHE A 63 6.02 12.97 2.06
C PHE A 63 4.92 12.14 2.73
N VAL A 64 3.77 12.05 2.08
CA VAL A 64 2.61 11.30 2.58
C VAL A 64 2.26 10.23 1.56
N VAL A 65 1.98 9.02 2.04
CA VAL A 65 1.49 7.90 1.22
C VAL A 65 0.18 7.42 1.81
N LEU A 66 -0.80 7.24 0.93
CA LEU A 66 -2.13 6.77 1.23
C LEU A 66 -2.35 5.44 0.50
N VAL A 67 -3.02 4.53 1.19
CA VAL A 67 -3.64 3.35 0.59
C VAL A 67 -5.09 3.69 0.33
N GLU A 68 -5.56 3.42 -0.88
CA GLU A 68 -6.91 3.75 -1.30
C GLU A 68 -7.64 2.50 -1.78
N THR A 69 -8.95 2.47 -1.58
CA THR A 69 -9.83 1.42 -2.11
C THR A 69 -10.89 2.02 -3.03
N LYS A 70 -11.27 1.28 -4.08
CA LYS A 70 -12.30 1.74 -5.03
C LYS A 70 -13.69 1.66 -4.38
N HIS A 71 -14.46 2.74 -4.45
CA HIS A 71 -15.84 2.74 -3.98
C HIS A 71 -16.72 1.81 -4.85
N PRO A 72 -17.58 0.97 -4.25
CA PRO A 72 -18.37 -0.01 -5.01
C PRO A 72 -19.43 0.63 -5.91
N ALA A 73 -19.97 1.78 -5.52
CA ALA A 73 -21.03 2.46 -6.27
C ALA A 73 -20.52 3.48 -7.32
N GLY A 74 -19.20 3.58 -7.55
CA GLY A 74 -18.67 4.62 -8.43
C GLY A 74 -17.24 4.40 -8.94
N ALA A 75 -16.73 5.42 -9.64
CA ALA A 75 -15.36 5.43 -10.18
C ALA A 75 -14.35 6.17 -9.28
N PHE A 76 -14.75 6.55 -8.06
CA PHE A 76 -13.89 7.24 -7.10
C PHE A 76 -13.21 6.25 -6.13
N TYR A 77 -12.13 6.73 -5.53
CA TYR A 77 -11.32 5.99 -4.57
C TYR A 77 -11.35 6.70 -3.24
N GLU A 78 -11.44 5.93 -2.16
CA GLU A 78 -11.48 6.43 -0.79
C GLU A 78 -10.23 5.99 -0.05
N THR A 79 -9.75 6.83 0.87
CA THR A 79 -8.60 6.51 1.70
C THR A 79 -8.95 5.38 2.66
N LEU A 80 -8.25 4.26 2.52
CA LEU A 80 -8.36 3.09 3.38
C LEU A 80 -7.40 3.19 4.57
N ALA A 81 -6.17 3.64 4.32
CA ALA A 81 -5.16 3.82 5.35
C ALA A 81 -4.18 4.93 4.98
N THR A 82 -3.68 5.64 5.99
CA THR A 82 -2.70 6.70 5.83
C THR A 82 -1.43 6.30 6.56
N PHE A 83 -0.30 6.25 5.86
CA PHE A 83 0.98 6.08 6.53
C PHE A 83 1.35 7.35 7.30
N ALA A 84 2.20 7.21 8.32
CA ALA A 84 2.74 8.36 9.03
C ALA A 84 3.48 9.28 8.05
N THR A 85 3.25 10.59 8.17
CA THR A 85 3.94 11.61 7.36
C THR A 85 5.44 11.52 7.59
N LEU A 86 6.20 11.43 6.50
CA LEU A 86 7.66 11.37 6.54
C LEU A 86 8.25 12.74 6.22
N THR A 87 9.18 13.20 7.07
CA THR A 87 10.02 14.39 6.82
C THR A 87 11.47 14.02 6.45
N GLY A 88 11.75 12.72 6.38
CA GLY A 88 13.04 12.11 6.04
C GLY A 88 12.83 10.69 5.54
N THR A 89 13.92 9.98 5.23
CA THR A 89 13.83 8.53 4.93
C THR A 89 13.33 7.77 6.14
N GLY A 90 12.61 6.67 5.93
CA GLY A 90 12.02 5.94 7.05
C GLY A 90 11.18 4.75 6.62
N GLN A 91 10.60 4.10 7.62
CA GLN A 91 9.70 2.96 7.44
C GLN A 91 8.44 3.19 8.26
N SER A 92 7.32 2.70 7.76
CA SER A 92 6.04 2.77 8.44
C SER A 92 5.21 1.53 8.11
N LYS A 93 4.34 1.12 9.03
CA LYS A 93 3.35 0.07 8.80
C LYS A 93 1.95 0.59 9.09
N GLN A 94 0.96 0.04 8.39
CA GLN A 94 -0.45 0.30 8.63
C GLN A 94 -1.22 -1.02 8.59
N ASP A 95 -1.98 -1.28 9.64
CA ASP A 95 -2.79 -2.49 9.77
C ASP A 95 -4.24 -2.16 9.41
N VAL A 96 -4.83 -2.92 8.49
CA VAL A 96 -6.25 -2.85 8.12
C VAL A 96 -6.89 -4.18 8.49
N ALA A 97 -7.58 -4.21 9.63
CA ALA A 97 -8.14 -5.42 10.21
C ALA A 97 -9.45 -5.91 9.57
N ALA A 98 -10.15 -5.04 8.82
CA ALA A 98 -11.38 -5.37 8.13
C ALA A 98 -11.66 -4.36 7.00
N ASN A 99 -12.67 -4.66 6.17
CA ASN A 99 -13.21 -3.76 5.14
C ASN A 99 -12.17 -3.27 4.11
N LEU A 100 -11.27 -4.17 3.70
CA LEU A 100 -10.23 -3.90 2.71
C LEU A 100 -10.78 -3.41 1.35
N GLY A 101 -12.03 -3.76 1.04
CA GLY A 101 -12.66 -3.51 -0.26
C GLY A 101 -12.13 -4.46 -1.33
N GLU A 102 -12.33 -4.10 -2.60
CA GLU A 102 -12.00 -4.99 -3.73
C GLU A 102 -10.72 -4.58 -4.47
N ASN A 103 -10.42 -3.30 -4.60
CA ASN A 103 -9.35 -2.81 -5.47
C ASN A 103 -8.46 -1.83 -4.72
N ILE A 104 -7.17 -2.15 -4.60
CA ILE A 104 -6.19 -1.32 -3.89
C ILE A 104 -5.37 -0.48 -4.87
N SER A 105 -5.25 0.79 -4.53
CA SER A 105 -4.43 1.82 -5.17
C SER A 105 -3.56 2.50 -4.10
N LEU A 106 -2.50 3.17 -4.54
CA LEU A 106 -1.73 4.10 -3.71
C LEU A 106 -1.86 5.51 -4.26
N ALA A 107 -1.97 6.48 -3.37
CA ALA A 107 -1.75 7.88 -3.66
C ALA A 107 -0.60 8.42 -2.81
N TRP A 108 0.06 9.46 -3.29
CA TRP A 108 1.17 10.08 -2.59
C TRP A 108 1.23 11.57 -2.85
N THR A 109 1.75 12.28 -1.85
CA THR A 109 1.92 13.72 -1.89
C THR A 109 3.34 14.09 -1.48
N LEU A 110 3.98 14.91 -2.30
CA LEU A 110 5.20 15.65 -1.99
C LEU A 110 4.80 17.12 -1.81
N THR A 111 5.31 17.78 -0.75
CA THR A 111 5.11 19.22 -0.57
C THR A 111 6.27 20.02 -1.15
N THR A 112 7.45 20.00 -0.53
CA THR A 112 8.64 20.73 -0.99
C THR A 112 9.74 19.81 -1.52
N PHE A 113 9.67 18.51 -1.23
CA PHE A 113 10.54 17.52 -1.86
C PHE A 113 10.26 17.45 -3.36
N THR A 114 11.32 17.35 -4.16
CA THR A 114 11.25 17.23 -5.62
C THR A 114 11.21 15.77 -6.07
N SER A 115 11.64 14.82 -5.23
CA SER A 115 11.49 13.40 -5.52
C SER A 115 11.50 12.53 -4.27
N ALA A 116 10.93 11.33 -4.39
CA ALA A 116 10.97 10.30 -3.35
C ALA A 116 11.17 8.91 -3.97
N THR A 117 12.06 8.11 -3.40
CA THR A 117 12.18 6.68 -3.71
C THR A 117 11.59 5.87 -2.58
N PHE A 118 10.56 5.09 -2.89
CA PHE A 118 9.86 4.31 -1.88
C PHE A 118 9.35 2.99 -2.43
N THR A 119 8.99 2.10 -1.51
CA THR A 119 8.42 0.80 -1.81
C THR A 119 7.30 0.50 -0.83
N VAL A 120 6.20 -0.04 -1.35
CA VAL A 120 5.05 -0.48 -0.56
C VAL A 120 4.75 -1.93 -0.84
N TYR A 121 4.69 -2.74 0.22
CA TYR A 121 4.19 -4.12 0.19
C TYR A 121 2.93 -4.23 1.03
N GLY A 122 2.04 -5.16 0.67
CA GLY A 122 0.94 -5.60 1.52
C GLY A 122 1.07 -7.09 1.86
N ILE A 123 0.73 -7.46 3.09
CA ILE A 123 0.56 -8.84 3.52
C ILE A 123 -0.93 -9.08 3.73
N PHE A 124 -1.58 -9.70 2.73
CA PHE A 124 -3.03 -9.87 2.66
C PHE A 124 -3.48 -11.21 3.22
N LYS A 125 -4.54 -11.25 4.02
CA LYS A 125 -5.04 -12.50 4.61
C LYS A 125 -6.56 -12.61 4.50
N ILE A 126 -7.04 -13.86 4.58
CA ILE A 126 -8.44 -14.24 4.33
C ILE A 126 -9.27 -14.24 5.62
N MET A 127 -8.63 -14.26 6.80
CA MET A 127 -9.26 -14.49 8.10
C MET A 127 -8.92 -13.42 9.11
#